data_AF-H2C6R9-F1
#
_entry.id   AF-H2C6R9-F1
#
_cell.length_a   1.000
_cell.length_b   1.000
_cell.length_c   1.000
_cell.angle_alpha   90.00
_cell.angle_beta   90.00
_cell.angle_gamma   90.00
#
_symmetry.space_group_name_H-M   'P 1'
#
loop_
_entity.id
_entity.type
_entity.pdbx_description
1 polymer ?
#
loop_
_entity_poly.entity_id
_entity_poly.type
_entity_poly.pdbx_seq_one_letter_code
_entity_poly.pdbx_strand_id
1 'polypeptide(L)'
;MGGKRKKRTKIVRPKPKLPKAFECPRCGRISISVEFDEASDGTKVAEIKCGSCGLNAEIEVPSVFDEANAYGRFIDLYLEGKLKIKEEKEDTSDEHNEPEGEGSELSSETN
;
A
#
# COMPACT_ATOMS: atom_id res chain seq x y z
N MET A 1 13.77 10.17 -60.92
CA MET A 1 13.22 9.16 -59.97
C MET A 1 13.79 9.43 -58.59
N GLY A 2 12.96 9.47 -57.54
CA GLY A 2 13.46 9.52 -56.15
C GLY A 2 12.61 10.38 -55.20
N GLY A 3 11.37 9.98 -54.95
CA GLY A 3 10.55 10.60 -53.90
C GLY A 3 11.10 10.25 -52.51
N LYS A 4 11.44 11.25 -51.69
CA LYS A 4 11.87 11.06 -50.29
C LYS A 4 10.75 10.35 -49.52
N ARG A 5 10.97 9.08 -49.15
CA ARG A 5 10.07 8.33 -48.25
C ARG A 5 9.95 9.08 -46.93
N LYS A 6 8.77 9.63 -46.63
CA LYS A 6 8.44 10.15 -45.29
C LYS A 6 8.53 8.98 -44.30
N LYS A 7 9.51 9.02 -43.40
CA LYS A 7 9.61 8.06 -42.29
C LYS A 7 8.35 8.22 -41.44
N ARG A 8 7.56 7.14 -41.28
CA ARG A 8 6.43 7.13 -40.34
C ARG A 8 6.98 7.37 -38.94
N THR A 9 6.59 8.48 -38.32
CA THR A 9 6.79 8.71 -36.89
C THR A 9 5.98 7.65 -36.13
N LYS A 10 6.68 6.73 -35.47
CA LYS A 10 6.05 5.71 -34.62
C LYS A 10 5.47 6.45 -33.40
N ILE A 11 4.15 6.46 -33.26
CA ILE A 11 3.51 6.98 -32.05
C ILE A 11 3.86 6.02 -30.91
N VAL A 12 4.78 6.43 -30.05
CA VAL A 12 5.13 5.67 -28.84
C VAL A 12 4.04 5.95 -27.81
N ARG A 13 3.23 4.94 -27.50
CA ARG A 13 2.28 5.03 -26.38
C ARG A 13 3.05 4.84 -25.07
N PRO A 14 2.87 5.71 -24.07
CA PRO A 14 3.48 5.51 -22.77
C PRO A 14 2.96 4.21 -22.16
N LYS A 15 3.85 3.48 -21.47
CA LYS A 15 3.45 2.30 -20.70
C LYS A 15 2.54 2.75 -19.54
N PRO A 16 1.49 1.99 -19.20
CA PRO A 16 0.68 2.28 -18.02
C PRO A 16 1.56 2.28 -16.77
N LYS A 17 1.32 3.23 -15.86
CA LYS A 17 1.99 3.32 -14.56
C LYS A 17 1.00 2.90 -13.48
N LEU A 18 1.53 2.31 -12.42
CA LEU A 18 0.75 2.04 -11.22
C LEU A 18 0.25 3.37 -10.62
N PRO A 19 -0.96 3.39 -10.05
CA PRO A 19 -1.50 4.59 -9.40
C PRO A 19 -0.64 4.94 -8.17
N LYS A 20 -0.37 6.24 -8.00
CA LYS A 20 0.38 6.80 -6.87
C LYS A 20 -0.51 7.56 -5.88
N ALA A 21 -1.83 7.46 -6.09
CA ALA A 21 -2.83 8.27 -5.41
C ALA A 21 -3.69 7.32 -4.57
N PHE A 22 -3.62 7.48 -3.25
CA PHE A 22 -4.27 6.60 -2.28
C PHE A 22 -5.22 7.37 -1.37
N GLU A 23 -6.32 6.73 -0.97
CA GLU A 23 -7.38 7.31 -0.15
C GLU A 23 -7.09 7.17 1.35
N CYS A 24 -7.40 8.21 2.14
CA CYS A 24 -7.22 8.12 3.58
C CYS A 24 -8.43 7.47 4.27
N PRO A 25 -8.27 6.41 5.08
CA PRO A 25 -9.39 5.78 5.78
C PRO A 25 -10.05 6.67 6.85
N ARG A 26 -9.32 7.68 7.37
CA ARG A 26 -9.84 8.60 8.40
C ARG A 26 -10.62 9.79 7.84
N CYS A 27 -10.22 10.32 6.69
CA CYS A 27 -10.81 11.55 6.13
C CYS A 27 -11.37 11.42 4.71
N GLY A 28 -11.20 10.27 4.06
CA GLY A 28 -11.75 9.97 2.72
C GLY A 28 -11.10 10.77 1.58
N ARG A 29 -10.03 11.52 1.83
CA ARG A 29 -9.32 12.31 0.80
C ARG A 29 -8.15 11.53 0.22
N ILE A 30 -7.87 11.77 -1.06
CA ILE A 30 -6.74 11.20 -1.79
C ILE A 30 -5.49 12.02 -1.48
N SER A 31 -4.85 11.77 -0.34
CA SER A 31 -3.71 12.57 0.14
C SER A 31 -2.68 11.77 0.94
N ILE A 32 -2.58 10.47 0.68
CA ILE A 32 -1.55 9.63 1.29
C ILE A 32 -0.29 9.63 0.41
N SER A 33 0.83 9.90 1.05
CA SER A 33 2.18 9.75 0.49
C SER A 33 2.87 8.58 1.18
N VAL A 34 3.50 7.71 0.38
CA VAL A 34 4.29 6.57 0.87
C VAL A 34 5.75 6.81 0.49
N GLU A 35 6.62 6.84 1.48
CA GLU A 35 8.06 6.96 1.34
C GLU A 35 8.69 5.65 1.81
N PHE A 36 9.69 5.16 1.09
CA PHE A 36 10.41 3.94 1.45
C PHE A 36 11.84 4.30 1.84
N ASP A 37 12.20 4.00 3.06
CA ASP A 37 13.57 4.04 3.55
C ASP A 37 14.14 2.63 3.59
N GLU A 38 15.37 2.49 3.11
CA GLU A 38 16.06 1.20 3.09
C GLU A 38 16.58 0.88 4.50
N ALA A 39 16.07 -0.20 5.09
CA ALA A 39 16.67 -0.76 6.29
C ALA A 39 17.72 -1.80 5.88
N SER A 40 18.85 -1.78 6.57
CA SER A 40 19.84 -2.86 6.50
C SER A 40 19.12 -4.19 6.78
N ASP A 41 19.40 -5.24 6.01
CA ASP A 41 18.85 -6.61 6.13
C ASP A 41 17.63 -6.97 5.26
N GLY A 42 17.43 -6.28 4.13
CA GLY A 42 16.50 -6.71 3.07
C GLY A 42 15.03 -6.36 3.30
N THR A 43 14.76 -5.66 4.40
CA THR A 43 13.50 -4.99 4.72
C THR A 43 13.58 -3.51 4.35
N LYS A 44 12.42 -2.89 4.15
CA LYS A 44 12.27 -1.45 3.93
C LYS A 44 11.29 -0.92 4.96
N VAL A 45 11.57 0.27 5.48
CA VAL A 45 10.60 0.99 6.30
C VAL A 45 9.75 1.83 5.35
N ALA A 46 8.45 1.60 5.37
CA ALA A 46 7.48 2.45 4.67
C ALA A 46 6.94 3.49 5.65
N GLU A 47 7.25 4.75 5.39
CA GLU A 47 6.62 5.89 6.05
C GLU A 47 5.39 6.34 5.27
N ILE A 48 4.23 6.25 5.90
CA ILE A 48 2.95 6.61 5.30
C ILE A 48 2.43 7.86 5.99
N LYS A 49 2.25 8.92 5.22
CA LYS A 49 1.87 10.25 5.71
C LYS A 49 0.62 10.74 4.98
N CYS A 50 -0.39 11.17 5.72
CA CYS A 50 -1.59 11.79 5.16
C CYS A 50 -1.52 13.31 5.29
N GLY A 51 -1.49 14.02 4.16
CA GLY A 51 -1.43 15.49 4.14
C GLY A 51 -2.72 16.20 4.58
N SER A 52 -3.86 15.50 4.64
CA SER A 52 -5.15 16.13 5.01
C SER A 52 -5.47 16.07 6.51
N CYS A 53 -5.14 14.97 7.17
CA CYS A 53 -5.49 14.75 8.58
C CYS A 53 -4.27 14.53 9.50
N GLY A 54 -3.05 14.54 8.94
CA GLY A 54 -1.81 14.40 9.72
C GLY A 54 -1.54 13.00 10.26
N LEU A 55 -2.16 11.95 9.68
CA LEU A 55 -1.86 10.58 10.07
C LEU A 55 -0.47 10.20 9.57
N ASN A 56 0.37 9.72 10.48
CA ASN A 56 1.69 9.21 10.18
C ASN A 56 1.80 7.79 10.74
N ALA A 57 2.28 6.86 9.94
CA ALA A 57 2.54 5.48 10.34
C ALA A 57 3.86 5.00 9.72
N GLU A 58 4.63 4.26 10.50
CA GLU A 58 5.87 3.60 10.09
C GLU A 58 5.62 2.09 10.10
N ILE A 59 5.85 1.43 8.97
CA ILE A 59 5.62 0.00 8.81
C ILE A 59 6.86 -0.64 8.20
N GLU A 60 7.34 -1.73 8.80
CA GLU A 60 8.39 -2.55 8.21
C GLU A 60 7.77 -3.50 7.16
N VAL A 61 8.23 -3.38 5.92
CA VAL A 61 7.76 -4.18 4.79
C VAL A 61 8.94 -4.82 4.05
N PRO A 62 8.72 -5.99 3.43
CA PRO A 62 9.73 -6.60 2.57
C PRO A 62 10.11 -5.68 1.41
N SER A 63 11.37 -5.72 0.98
CA SER A 63 11.88 -4.89 -0.12
C SER A 63 11.19 -5.04 -1.48
N VAL A 64 10.44 -6.14 -1.66
CA VAL A 64 9.65 -6.49 -2.86
C VAL A 64 8.32 -5.73 -2.93
N PHE A 65 7.89 -5.08 -1.85
CA PHE A 65 6.61 -4.39 -1.81
C PHE A 65 6.62 -3.09 -2.63
N ASP A 66 5.57 -2.90 -3.42
CA ASP A 66 5.26 -1.64 -4.10
C ASP A 66 4.43 -0.71 -3.20
N GLU A 67 4.30 0.56 -3.60
CA GLU A 67 3.48 1.60 -2.94
C GLU A 67 2.06 1.09 -2.60
N ALA A 68 1.42 0.38 -3.54
CA ALA A 68 0.07 -0.16 -3.37
C ALA A 68 0.00 -1.28 -2.31
N ASN A 69 1.01 -2.14 -2.24
CA ASN A 69 1.06 -3.24 -1.27
C ASN A 69 1.31 -2.71 0.14
N ALA A 70 2.14 -1.68 0.28
CA ALA A 70 2.35 -0.99 1.55
C ALA A 70 1.06 -0.30 2.04
N TYR A 71 0.32 0.33 1.14
CA TYR A 71 -0.98 0.92 1.46
C TYR A 71 -2.04 -0.11 1.88
N GLY A 72 -2.09 -1.28 1.23
CA GLY A 72 -2.98 -2.38 1.65
C GLY A 72 -2.73 -2.80 3.10
N ARG A 73 -1.46 -3.12 3.42
CA ARG A 73 -1.07 -3.44 4.81
C ARG A 73 -1.41 -2.33 5.80
N PHE A 74 -1.28 -1.07 5.40
CA PHE A 74 -1.66 0.06 6.24
C PHE A 74 -3.17 0.10 6.54
N ILE A 75 -4.03 -0.18 5.57
CA ILE A 75 -5.48 -0.24 5.80
C ILE A 75 -5.79 -1.36 6.77
N ASP A 76 -5.22 -2.54 6.56
CA ASP A 76 -5.46 -3.70 7.42
C ASP A 76 -5.06 -3.35 8.87
N LEU A 77 -3.87 -2.78 9.07
CA LEU A 77 -3.41 -2.30 10.39
C LEU A 77 -4.26 -1.17 10.98
N TYR A 78 -4.78 -0.26 10.14
CA TYR A 78 -5.70 0.81 10.54
C TYR A 78 -7.01 0.24 11.06
N LEU A 79 -7.57 -0.75 10.35
CA LEU A 79 -8.83 -1.41 10.71
C LEU A 79 -8.67 -2.31 11.93
N GLU A 80 -7.52 -2.98 12.06
CA GLU A 80 -7.14 -3.74 13.25
C GLU A 80 -6.92 -2.85 14.49
N GLY A 81 -6.85 -1.52 14.31
CA GLY A 81 -6.59 -0.57 15.40
C GLY A 81 -5.14 -0.60 15.90
N LYS A 82 -4.23 -1.25 15.17
CA LYS A 82 -2.80 -1.42 15.52
C LYS A 82 -1.90 -0.35 14.93
N LEU A 83 -2.42 0.86 14.72
CA LEU A 83 -1.55 1.94 14.28
C LEU A 83 -0.78 2.50 15.47
N LYS A 84 0.54 2.39 15.36
CA LYS A 84 1.50 3.23 16.08
C LYS A 84 1.36 4.65 15.55
N ILE A 85 0.24 5.31 15.89
CA ILE A 85 0.18 6.76 15.80
C ILE A 85 1.24 7.21 16.80
N LYS A 86 2.31 7.87 16.35
CA LYS A 86 3.20 8.63 17.23
C LYS A 86 2.40 9.81 17.79
N GLU A 87 1.45 9.51 18.67
CA GLU A 87 1.09 10.36 19.80
C GLU A 87 1.74 9.66 20.99
N GLU A 88 2.76 10.28 21.57
CA GLU A 88 3.53 9.72 22.68
C GLU A 88 2.59 9.18 23.77
N LYS A 89 2.55 7.85 23.92
CA LYS A 89 2.41 7.11 25.18
C LYS A 89 2.65 5.62 24.94
N GLU A 90 3.58 5.12 25.72
CA GLU A 90 3.95 3.72 25.88
C GLU A 90 2.72 2.92 26.37
N ASP A 91 2.50 1.72 25.83
CA ASP A 91 2.46 0.49 26.63
C ASP A 91 2.31 -0.75 25.72
N THR A 92 3.36 -1.58 25.81
CA THR A 92 3.43 -3.06 25.70
C THR A 92 2.90 -3.80 24.46
N SER A 93 3.87 -4.38 23.75
CA SER A 93 3.97 -5.75 23.20
C SER A 93 2.69 -6.54 22.91
N ASP A 94 2.63 -7.21 21.75
CA ASP A 94 2.69 -8.68 21.75
C ASP A 94 2.88 -9.30 20.35
N GLU A 95 3.54 -10.46 20.38
CA GLU A 95 3.96 -11.29 19.26
C GLU A 95 2.78 -11.96 18.52
N HIS A 96 3.02 -12.25 17.23
CA HIS A 96 2.52 -13.35 16.40
C HIS A 96 1.17 -14.04 16.73
N ASN A 97 0.27 -14.02 15.74
CA ASN A 97 -0.33 -15.27 15.24
C ASN A 97 -0.97 -15.06 13.85
N GLU A 98 -0.47 -15.78 12.85
CA GLU A 98 -1.30 -16.24 11.73
C GLU A 98 -2.19 -17.37 12.27
N PRO A 99 -3.53 -17.26 12.24
CA PRO A 99 -4.37 -18.43 12.15
C PRO A 99 -4.64 -18.74 10.67
N GLU A 100 -4.06 -19.84 10.21
CA GLU A 100 -4.57 -20.56 9.05
C GLU A 100 -6.03 -20.99 9.31
N GLY A 101 -6.92 -20.54 8.42
CA GLY A 101 -8.06 -21.31 7.89
C GLY A 101 -9.25 -21.65 8.81
N GLU A 102 -10.42 -21.12 8.47
CA GLU A 102 -11.71 -21.82 8.54
C GLU A 102 -12.52 -21.34 7.32
N GLY A 103 -12.93 -22.18 6.36
CA GLY A 103 -13.91 -23.23 6.56
C GLY A 103 -15.23 -22.75 5.94
N SER A 104 -15.39 -22.86 4.62
CA SER A 104 -16.67 -22.58 3.97
C SER A 104 -17.61 -23.78 4.18
N GLU A 105 -18.40 -23.74 5.25
CA GLU A 105 -19.58 -24.60 5.39
C GLU A 105 -20.70 -24.04 4.51
N LEU A 106 -21.00 -24.74 3.41
CA LEU A 106 -22.25 -24.52 2.67
C LEU A 106 -23.37 -25.23 3.41
N SER A 107 -24.23 -24.46 4.09
CA SER A 107 -25.60 -24.89 4.38
C SER A 107 -26.41 -24.83 3.09
N SER A 108 -26.89 -25.99 2.62
CA SER A 108 -27.97 -26.06 1.65
C SER A 108 -29.21 -26.60 2.35
N GLU A 109 -30.09 -25.69 2.73
CA GLU A 109 -31.48 -25.99 3.06
C GLU A 109 -32.27 -26.04 1.73
N THR A 110 -32.89 -27.17 1.44
CA THR A 110 -33.99 -27.25 0.47
C THR A 110 -35.17 -27.93 1.14
N ASN A 111 -36.31 -27.24 1.11
CA ASN A 111 -37.63 -27.68 1.58
C ASN A 111 -38.18 -28.86 0.76
#